data_AF-A0A178IJL1-F1
#
_entry.id   AF-A0A178IJL1-F1
#
_cell.length_a   1.000
_cell.length_b   1.000
_cell.length_c   1.000
_cell.angle_alpha   90.00
_cell.angle_beta   90.00
_cell.angle_gamma   90.00
#
_symmetry.space_group_name_H-M   'P 1'
#
loop_
_entity.id
_entity.type
_entity.pdbx_description
1 polymer ?
#
loop_
_entity_poly.entity_id
_entity_poly.type
_entity_poly.pdbx_seq_one_letter_code
_entity_poly.pdbx_strand_id
1 'polypeptide(L)'
;MKRNITSRKGFTLVEMLGVLAIIAILISVIAVGVMSAINRAQIVATTSNLKNLETSTIGFVALNTSGGTVPITEGPGDALTGGAATPLATFDPTAPADPVVFAALDNTYTFDQVLRAAGFIDNQMSWRGGQSGNTQNAAANERVFIISRNAFSTAGGAGNAWDNYNRSEASIIVPAQIAAATGPAATFGASGVDFLLDGVNGLQAARCAYVVLQGVSIKHAQALSRELNAGMDDSEFQAFQSRGRFVYAAPAAGATTVTCYYYLASF
;
A
#
# COMPACT_ATOMS: atom_id res chain seq x y z
N MET A 1 -27.90 -45.91 -56.32
CA MET A 1 -26.65 -45.47 -55.64
C MET A 1 -26.76 -45.79 -54.16
N LYS A 2 -26.03 -46.80 -53.65
CA LYS A 2 -26.03 -47.19 -52.24
C LYS A 2 -25.06 -46.27 -51.47
N ARG A 3 -25.58 -45.49 -50.53
CA ARG A 3 -24.78 -44.61 -49.67
C ARG A 3 -24.34 -45.43 -48.45
N ASN A 4 -23.05 -45.75 -48.37
CA ASN A 4 -22.46 -46.40 -47.19
C ASN A 4 -22.37 -45.37 -46.05
N ILE A 5 -23.24 -45.50 -45.05
CA ILE A 5 -23.17 -44.73 -43.80
C ILE A 5 -22.34 -45.57 -42.82
N THR A 6 -21.10 -45.17 -42.59
CA THR A 6 -20.24 -45.79 -41.59
C THR A 6 -20.70 -45.36 -40.19
N SER A 7 -21.17 -46.33 -39.40
CA SER A 7 -21.53 -46.14 -37.99
C SER A 7 -20.33 -45.64 -37.19
N ARG A 8 -20.34 -44.38 -36.75
CA ARG A 8 -19.39 -43.89 -35.74
C ARG A 8 -19.76 -44.53 -34.40
N LYS A 9 -18.84 -45.29 -33.81
CA LYS A 9 -19.01 -45.81 -32.44
C LYS A 9 -18.96 -44.62 -31.48
N GLY A 10 -20.03 -44.40 -30.72
CA GLY A 10 -20.06 -43.43 -29.63
C GLY A 10 -19.37 -43.96 -28.38
N PHE A 11 -18.91 -43.06 -27.51
CA PHE A 11 -18.34 -43.43 -26.21
C PHE A 11 -19.42 -44.09 -25.32
N THR A 12 -19.05 -45.18 -24.66
CA THR A 12 -19.94 -45.85 -23.70
C THR A 12 -20.00 -45.07 -22.38
N LEU A 13 -21.10 -45.23 -21.63
CA LEU A 13 -21.26 -44.59 -20.31
C LEU A 13 -20.12 -44.98 -19.36
N VAL A 14 -19.67 -46.24 -19.42
CA VAL A 14 -18.58 -46.77 -18.59
C VAL A 14 -17.24 -46.11 -18.94
N GLU A 15 -16.93 -45.93 -20.22
CA GLU A 15 -15.70 -45.22 -20.65
C GLU A 15 -15.71 -43.77 -20.19
N MET A 16 -16.86 -43.08 -20.29
CA MET A 16 -16.99 -41.71 -19.80
C MET A 16 -16.82 -41.62 -18.28
N LEU A 17 -17.35 -42.59 -17.53
CA LEU A 17 -17.23 -42.62 -16.07
C LEU A 17 -15.79 -42.88 -15.63
N GLY A 18 -15.08 -43.79 -16.31
CA GLY A 18 -13.66 -44.05 -16.07
C GLY A 18 -12.78 -42.82 -16.32
N VAL A 19 -13.02 -42.09 -17.41
CA VAL A 19 -12.27 -40.87 -17.73
C VAL A 19 -12.52 -39.78 -16.69
N LEU A 20 -13.77 -39.56 -16.29
CA LEU A 20 -14.10 -38.56 -15.27
C LEU A 20 -13.49 -38.91 -13.92
N ALA A 21 -13.46 -40.20 -13.54
CA ALA A 21 -12.82 -40.64 -12.31
C ALA A 21 -11.32 -40.32 -12.29
N ILE A 22 -10.61 -40.56 -13.41
CA ILE A 22 -9.18 -40.26 -13.52
C ILE A 22 -8.93 -38.74 -13.51
N ILE A 23 -9.72 -37.96 -14.24
CA ILE A 23 -9.59 -36.49 -14.26
C ILE A 23 -9.82 -35.91 -12.85
N ALA A 24 -10.80 -36.41 -12.09
CA ALA A 24 -11.06 -35.96 -10.73
C ALA A 24 -9.86 -36.19 -9.80
N ILE A 25 -9.22 -37.37 -9.90
CA ILE A 25 -8.00 -37.68 -9.13
C ILE A 25 -6.85 -36.73 -9.52
N LEU A 26 -6.64 -36.49 -10.81
CA LEU A 26 -5.58 -35.61 -11.30
C LEU A 26 -5.77 -34.16 -10.83
N ILE A 27 -6.98 -33.61 -10.93
CA ILE A 27 -7.29 -32.25 -10.47
C ILE A 27 -7.04 -32.11 -8.96
N SER A 28 -7.41 -33.13 -8.17
CA SER A 28 -7.21 -33.12 -6.71
C SER A 28 -5.74 -32.98 -6.31
N VAL A 29 -4.82 -33.64 -7.02
CA VAL A 29 -3.39 -33.58 -6.69
C VAL A 29 -2.79 -32.23 -7.10
N ILE A 30 -3.20 -31.69 -8.24
CA ILE A 30 -2.72 -30.39 -8.74
C ILE A 30 -3.15 -29.24 -7.82
N ALA A 31 -4.37 -29.31 -7.26
CA ALA A 31 -4.94 -28.23 -6.45
C ALA A 31 -4.06 -27.81 -5.25
N VAL A 32 -3.42 -28.77 -4.57
CA VAL A 32 -2.58 -28.49 -3.38
C VAL A 32 -1.35 -27.66 -3.74
N GLY A 33 -0.70 -27.96 -4.86
CA GLY A 33 0.48 -27.21 -5.31
C GLY A 33 0.16 -25.80 -5.81
N VAL A 34 -0.97 -25.66 -6.51
CA VAL A 34 -1.39 -24.39 -7.12
C VAL A 34 -1.67 -23.31 -6.07
N MET A 35 -2.31 -23.65 -4.95
CA MET A 35 -2.60 -22.67 -3.88
C MET A 35 -1.32 -22.08 -3.27
N SER A 36 -0.30 -22.91 -3.04
CA SER A 36 1.00 -22.44 -2.53
C SER A 36 1.71 -21.54 -3.55
N ALA A 37 1.69 -21.93 -4.83
CA ALA A 37 2.26 -21.14 -5.91
C ALA A 37 1.58 -19.77 -6.07
N ILE A 38 0.25 -19.72 -5.95
CA ILE A 38 -0.51 -18.46 -6.02
C ILE A 38 -0.12 -17.52 -4.86
N ASN A 39 -0.06 -18.03 -3.63
CA ASN A 39 0.31 -17.20 -2.47
C ASN A 39 1.72 -16.62 -2.64
N ARG A 40 2.67 -17.42 -3.13
CA ARG A 40 4.03 -16.95 -3.42
C ARG A 40 4.04 -15.91 -4.55
N ALA A 41 3.25 -16.12 -5.60
CA ALA A 41 3.12 -15.15 -6.69
C ALA A 41 2.52 -13.82 -6.20
N GLN A 42 1.57 -13.84 -5.27
CA GLN A 42 1.02 -12.62 -4.66
C GLN A 42 2.07 -11.85 -3.86
N ILE A 43 2.90 -12.54 -3.08
CA ILE A 43 4.01 -11.93 -2.33
C ILE A 43 5.00 -11.29 -3.31
N VAL A 44 5.45 -12.05 -4.31
CA VAL A 44 6.42 -11.55 -5.32
C VAL A 44 5.86 -10.34 -6.08
N ALA A 45 4.58 -10.39 -6.48
CA ALA A 45 3.93 -9.27 -7.17
C ALA A 45 3.82 -8.04 -6.27
N THR A 46 3.46 -8.22 -5.00
CA THR A 46 3.36 -7.11 -4.02
C THR A 46 4.74 -6.50 -3.77
N THR A 47 5.77 -7.32 -3.55
CA THR A 47 7.15 -6.86 -3.39
C THR A 47 7.66 -6.12 -4.63
N SER A 48 7.36 -6.60 -5.83
CA SER A 48 7.73 -5.92 -7.08
C SER A 48 7.05 -4.55 -7.19
N ASN A 49 5.76 -4.49 -6.85
CA ASN A 49 5.00 -3.25 -6.83
C ASN A 49 5.61 -2.23 -5.86
N LEU A 50 5.92 -2.64 -4.64
CA LEU A 50 6.53 -1.78 -3.62
C LEU A 50 7.88 -1.21 -4.09
N LYS A 51 8.73 -2.02 -4.73
CA LYS A 51 10.01 -1.57 -5.30
C LYS A 51 9.85 -0.60 -6.48
N ASN A 52 8.82 -0.79 -7.31
CA ASN A 52 8.50 0.14 -8.39
C ASN A 52 8.10 1.51 -7.84
N LEU A 53 7.34 1.56 -6.74
CA LEU A 53 7.01 2.82 -6.05
C LEU A 53 8.24 3.47 -5.44
N GLU A 54 9.12 2.70 -4.81
CA GLU A 54 10.37 3.23 -4.24
C GLU A 54 11.21 3.90 -5.32
N THR A 55 11.41 3.21 -6.45
CA THR A 55 12.15 3.76 -7.60
C THR A 55 11.49 5.03 -8.15
N SER A 56 10.15 5.04 -8.22
CA SER A 56 9.37 6.21 -8.67
C SER A 56 9.48 7.38 -7.71
N THR A 57 9.50 7.12 -6.40
CA THR A 57 9.64 8.11 -5.34
C THR A 57 11.00 8.80 -5.42
N ILE A 58 12.07 8.00 -5.55
CA ILE A 58 13.43 8.51 -5.73
C ILE A 58 13.53 9.33 -7.02
N GLY A 59 12.92 8.84 -8.11
CA GLY A 59 12.84 9.56 -9.39
C GLY A 59 12.14 10.91 -9.25
N PHE A 60 11.03 10.97 -8.52
CA PHE A 60 10.31 12.22 -8.26
C PHE A 60 11.16 13.24 -7.51
N VAL A 61 11.84 12.82 -6.44
CA VAL A 61 12.68 13.71 -5.64
C VAL A 61 13.91 14.21 -6.40
N ALA A 62 14.38 13.45 -7.39
CA ALA A 62 15.44 13.90 -8.28
C ALA A 62 14.99 15.01 -9.26
N LEU A 63 13.68 15.25 -9.42
CA LEU A 63 13.19 16.35 -10.25
C LEU A 63 13.50 17.71 -9.60
N ASN A 64 13.99 18.65 -10.40
CA ASN A 64 14.25 20.02 -9.94
C ASN A 64 12.99 20.70 -9.36
N THR A 65 11.82 20.40 -9.92
CA THR A 65 10.53 20.95 -9.47
C THR A 65 10.08 20.42 -8.11
N SER A 66 10.59 19.27 -7.67
CA SER A 66 10.24 18.70 -6.36
C SER A 66 10.90 19.44 -5.19
N GLY A 67 12.00 20.16 -5.45
CA GLY A 67 12.80 20.80 -4.40
C GLY A 67 13.53 19.81 -3.49
N GLY A 68 13.74 18.56 -3.93
CA GLY A 68 14.43 17.54 -3.14
C GLY A 68 13.56 16.89 -2.06
N THR A 69 12.24 17.04 -2.14
CA THR A 69 11.31 16.56 -1.11
C THR A 69 9.99 16.08 -1.72
N VAL A 70 9.28 15.21 -1.01
CA VAL A 70 7.94 14.74 -1.39
C VAL A 70 6.86 15.67 -0.85
N PRO A 71 5.78 15.95 -1.61
CA PRO A 71 4.62 16.66 -1.10
C PRO A 71 3.93 15.82 -0.02
N ILE A 72 3.50 16.49 1.04
CA ILE A 72 2.78 15.87 2.15
C ILE A 72 1.34 15.58 1.70
N THR A 73 0.93 14.31 1.76
CA THR A 73 -0.42 13.85 1.39
C THR A 73 -1.29 13.57 2.60
N GLU A 74 -0.67 13.40 3.78
CA GLU A 74 -1.39 13.26 5.05
C GLU A 74 -0.80 14.18 6.14
N GLY A 75 -1.66 14.71 6.99
CA GLY A 75 -1.27 15.64 8.04
C GLY A 75 -1.19 14.95 9.39
N PRO A 76 -0.42 15.52 10.35
CA PRO A 76 -0.64 15.23 11.76
C PRO A 76 -2.10 15.57 12.10
N GLY A 77 -2.91 14.54 12.36
CA GLY A 77 -4.37 14.60 12.50
C GLY A 77 -4.94 15.37 13.69
N ASP A 78 -4.41 16.54 14.05
CA ASP A 78 -5.15 17.52 14.83
C ASP A 78 -5.87 18.47 13.88
N ALA A 79 -7.21 18.45 13.93
CA ALA A 79 -8.05 19.45 13.28
C ALA A 79 -7.83 20.81 13.96
N LEU A 80 -6.77 21.52 13.56
CA LEU A 80 -6.61 22.93 13.91
C LEU A 80 -7.73 23.70 13.19
N THR A 81 -8.72 24.07 13.99
CA THR A 81 -9.91 24.78 13.55
C THR A 81 -9.52 26.14 12.96
N GLY A 82 -9.85 26.32 11.68
CA GLY A 82 -9.95 27.63 11.04
C GLY A 82 -8.76 28.02 10.16
N GLY A 83 -8.92 27.88 8.84
CA GLY A 83 -8.01 28.50 7.87
C GLY A 83 -8.09 27.82 6.51
N ALA A 84 -8.35 28.61 5.47
CA ALA A 84 -8.60 28.15 4.12
C ALA A 84 -7.45 27.31 3.52
N ALA A 85 -7.86 26.37 2.67
CA ALA A 85 -7.04 25.42 1.92
C ALA A 85 -5.81 26.03 1.23
N THR A 86 -4.62 25.59 1.63
CA THR A 86 -3.48 25.41 0.73
C THR A 86 -2.73 24.14 1.09
N PRO A 87 -2.95 23.02 0.37
CA PRO A 87 -2.10 21.83 0.50
C PRO A 87 -0.79 22.14 -0.20
N LEU A 88 0.09 22.79 0.55
CA LEU A 88 1.48 23.05 0.27
C LEU A 88 2.07 23.56 1.58
N ALA A 89 2.61 22.67 2.40
CA ALA A 89 3.76 23.11 3.17
C ALA A 89 4.95 23.00 2.21
N THR A 90 5.16 24.01 1.36
CA THR A 90 6.55 24.41 1.11
C THR A 90 7.14 24.62 2.48
N PHE A 91 7.95 23.66 2.94
CA PHE A 91 8.77 23.88 4.11
C PHE A 91 9.76 24.95 3.69
N ASP A 92 9.55 26.18 4.13
CA ASP A 92 10.54 27.25 4.04
C ASP A 92 11.45 27.11 5.27
N PRO A 93 12.69 26.58 5.12
CA PRO A 93 13.61 26.41 6.25
C PRO A 93 14.12 27.76 6.80
N THR A 94 13.79 28.89 6.17
CA THR A 94 14.17 30.24 6.62
C THR A 94 13.03 30.99 7.32
N ALA A 95 11.81 30.44 7.32
CA ALA A 95 10.68 31.04 8.02
C ALA A 95 10.79 30.81 9.54
N PRO A 96 10.64 31.86 10.36
CA PRO A 96 10.78 31.75 11.81
C PRO A 96 9.58 31.02 12.41
N ALA A 97 9.73 29.72 12.72
CA ALA A 97 8.85 28.92 13.58
C ALA A 97 7.33 29.20 13.46
N ASP A 98 6.83 29.48 12.26
CA ASP A 98 5.41 29.67 12.03
C ASP A 98 4.77 28.27 12.01
N PRO A 99 3.79 27.96 12.87
CA PRO A 99 3.17 26.64 12.88
C PRO A 99 2.54 26.41 11.52
N VAL A 100 3.14 25.53 10.73
CA VAL A 100 2.58 25.04 9.49
C VAL A 100 1.20 24.47 9.82
N VAL A 101 0.14 25.23 9.51
CA VAL A 101 -1.23 24.82 9.78
C VAL A 101 -1.57 23.72 8.78
N PHE A 102 -1.40 22.47 9.20
CA PHE A 102 -1.95 21.33 8.50
C PHE A 102 -3.46 21.34 8.72
N ALA A 103 -4.21 22.01 7.85
CA ALA A 103 -5.64 21.75 7.76
C ALA A 103 -5.80 20.24 7.52
N ALA A 104 -6.58 19.56 8.35
CA ALA A 104 -6.81 18.12 8.31
C ALA A 104 -6.84 17.64 6.85
N LEU A 105 -5.75 16.98 6.44
CA LEU A 105 -5.69 16.41 5.10
C LEU A 105 -6.63 15.21 5.17
N ASP A 106 -7.86 15.42 4.71
CA ASP A 106 -8.79 14.31 4.46
C ASP A 106 -8.03 13.28 3.59
N ASN A 107 -8.17 11.98 3.89
CA ASN A 107 -7.53 10.84 3.21
C ASN A 107 -8.01 10.68 1.76
N THR A 108 -7.85 11.75 1.00
CA THR A 108 -8.36 12.11 -0.31
C THR A 108 -7.21 12.27 -1.30
N TYR A 109 -6.08 12.77 -0.79
CA TYR A 109 -4.82 12.87 -1.52
C TYR A 109 -4.04 11.59 -1.28
N THR A 110 -3.46 11.04 -2.33
CA THR A 110 -2.53 9.92 -2.22
C THR A 110 -1.26 10.25 -2.98
N PHE A 111 -0.14 9.72 -2.51
CA PHE A 111 1.15 9.98 -3.14
C PHE A 111 1.22 9.38 -4.56
N ASP A 112 0.44 8.34 -4.85
CA ASP A 112 0.29 7.78 -6.20
C ASP A 112 -0.26 8.80 -7.21
N GLN A 113 -1.11 9.74 -6.78
CA GLN A 113 -1.59 10.83 -7.66
C GLN A 113 -0.44 11.76 -8.07
N VAL A 114 0.50 12.00 -7.14
CA VAL A 114 1.70 12.82 -7.37
C VAL A 114 2.62 12.14 -8.38
N LEU A 115 2.93 10.87 -8.14
CA LEU A 115 3.79 10.09 -9.02
C LEU A 115 3.20 9.95 -10.43
N ARG A 116 1.88 9.81 -10.52
CA ARG A 116 1.17 9.72 -11.81
C ARG A 116 1.17 11.05 -12.54
N ALA A 117 0.88 12.14 -11.83
CA ALA A 117 0.94 13.46 -12.41
C ALA A 117 2.34 13.76 -12.95
N ALA A 118 3.39 13.37 -12.21
CA ALA A 118 4.78 13.50 -12.60
C ALA A 118 5.25 12.53 -13.71
N GLY A 119 4.40 11.58 -14.13
CA GLY A 119 4.70 10.64 -15.21
C GLY A 119 5.61 9.47 -14.82
N PHE A 120 5.81 9.19 -13.53
CA PHE A 120 6.57 8.02 -13.08
C PHE A 120 5.73 6.73 -13.09
N ILE A 121 4.41 6.86 -12.97
CA ILE A 121 3.48 5.75 -13.08
C ILE A 121 2.30 6.14 -13.98
N ASP A 122 1.87 5.24 -14.85
CA ASP A 122 0.77 5.54 -15.77
C ASP A 122 -0.60 5.33 -15.12
N ASN A 123 -0.71 4.31 -14.26
CA ASN A 123 -1.97 3.84 -13.69
C ASN A 123 -1.87 3.54 -12.20
N GLN A 124 -3.04 3.40 -11.56
CA GLN A 124 -3.08 2.91 -10.18
C GLN A 124 -2.57 1.48 -10.17
N MET A 125 -1.76 1.16 -9.18
CA MET A 125 -1.15 -0.16 -9.10
C MET A 125 -2.18 -1.18 -8.68
N SER A 126 -2.24 -2.30 -9.42
CA SER A 126 -3.09 -3.42 -9.03
C SER A 126 -2.43 -4.18 -7.88
N TRP A 127 -2.97 -4.02 -6.67
CA TRP A 127 -2.51 -4.77 -5.51
C TRP A 127 -3.02 -6.21 -5.56
N ARG A 128 -2.12 -7.16 -5.29
CA ARG A 128 -2.46 -8.59 -5.19
C ARG A 128 -2.63 -9.07 -3.75
N GLY A 129 -2.31 -8.21 -2.78
CA GLY A 129 -2.56 -8.40 -1.35
C GLY A 129 -3.31 -7.21 -0.76
N GLY A 130 -4.10 -7.44 0.29
CA GLY A 130 -4.91 -6.41 0.94
C GLY A 130 -6.16 -6.00 0.15
N GLN A 131 -6.74 -4.87 0.53
CA GLN A 131 -7.95 -4.32 -0.07
C GLN A 131 -7.60 -3.33 -1.19
N SER A 132 -8.10 -3.58 -2.39
CA SER A 132 -7.95 -2.68 -3.55
C SER A 132 -9.31 -2.10 -3.94
N GLY A 133 -9.28 -0.87 -4.46
CA GLY A 133 -10.46 -0.13 -4.88
C GLY A 133 -10.47 1.29 -4.32
N ASN A 134 -11.59 1.97 -4.52
CA ASN A 134 -11.91 3.24 -3.89
C ASN A 134 -13.41 3.27 -3.57
N THR A 135 -13.77 3.94 -2.48
CA THR A 135 -15.15 4.39 -2.28
C THR A 135 -15.22 5.84 -2.73
N GLN A 136 -15.87 6.09 -3.87
CA GLN A 136 -16.10 7.45 -4.35
C GLN A 136 -17.18 8.10 -3.48
N ASN A 137 -16.82 9.10 -2.66
CA ASN A 137 -17.80 9.82 -1.84
C ASN A 137 -18.64 10.84 -2.63
N ALA A 138 -18.33 11.11 -3.90
CA ALA A 138 -19.28 11.66 -4.87
C ALA A 138 -18.76 11.44 -6.31
N ALA A 139 -19.64 11.50 -7.30
CA ALA A 139 -19.36 11.34 -8.73
C ALA A 139 -18.60 12.52 -9.37
N ALA A 140 -17.68 13.15 -8.64
CA ALA A 140 -16.79 14.20 -9.15
C ALA A 140 -15.38 13.63 -9.35
N ASN A 141 -14.59 14.26 -10.23
CA ASN A 141 -13.23 13.82 -10.55
C ASN A 141 -12.33 13.80 -9.31
N GLU A 142 -11.39 12.85 -9.26
CA GLU A 142 -10.32 12.79 -8.26
C GLU A 142 -9.52 14.10 -8.24
N ARG A 143 -9.04 14.53 -7.06
CA ARG A 143 -8.18 15.72 -6.97
C ARG A 143 -6.87 15.46 -7.74
N VAL A 144 -6.47 16.42 -8.58
CA VAL A 144 -5.32 16.27 -9.48
C VAL A 144 -4.11 16.98 -8.89
N PHE A 145 -2.95 16.32 -8.88
CA PHE A 145 -1.70 16.97 -8.56
C PHE A 145 -1.18 17.77 -9.76
N ILE A 146 -0.84 19.04 -9.55
CA ILE A 146 -0.33 19.94 -10.59
C ILE A 146 1.17 20.13 -10.37
N ILE A 147 2.00 19.50 -11.21
CA ILE A 147 3.47 19.53 -11.09
C ILE A 147 4.00 20.97 -11.06
N SER A 148 3.55 21.83 -11.99
CA SER A 148 4.09 23.19 -12.13
C SER A 148 3.87 24.07 -10.91
N ARG A 149 2.87 23.74 -10.09
CA ARG A 149 2.56 24.41 -8.82
C ARG A 149 3.07 23.65 -7.61
N ASN A 150 3.59 22.45 -7.80
CA ASN A 150 3.92 21.48 -6.76
C ASN A 150 2.78 21.32 -5.73
N ALA A 151 1.53 21.29 -6.21
CA ALA A 151 0.34 21.37 -5.36
C ALA A 151 -0.85 20.59 -5.92
N PHE A 152 -1.74 20.14 -5.04
CA PHE A 152 -3.03 19.56 -5.45
C PHE A 152 -4.03 20.65 -5.87
N SER A 153 -4.86 20.32 -6.86
CA SER A 153 -5.97 21.18 -7.31
C SER A 153 -7.01 21.33 -6.20
N THR A 154 -7.35 22.57 -5.85
CA THR A 154 -8.38 22.90 -4.85
C THR A 154 -9.80 22.97 -5.44
N ALA A 155 -9.95 22.83 -6.76
CA ALA A 155 -11.24 22.95 -7.44
C ALA A 155 -11.86 21.58 -7.75
N GLY A 156 -13.08 21.35 -7.22
CA GLY A 156 -14.10 20.54 -7.90
C GLY A 156 -13.99 19.01 -7.89
N GLY A 157 -13.40 18.41 -6.85
CA GLY A 157 -13.40 16.95 -6.67
C GLY A 157 -13.86 16.55 -5.26
N ALA A 158 -14.85 15.66 -5.17
CA ALA A 158 -15.17 15.00 -3.90
C ALA A 158 -14.03 14.04 -3.56
N GLY A 159 -13.59 14.07 -2.31
CA GLY A 159 -12.49 13.22 -1.89
C GLY A 159 -12.88 11.75 -1.90
N ASN A 160 -12.11 10.91 -2.61
CA ASN A 160 -12.22 9.47 -2.45
C ASN A 160 -11.77 9.10 -1.03
N ALA A 161 -12.52 8.23 -0.34
CA ALA A 161 -12.09 7.73 0.96
C ALA A 161 -11.14 6.54 0.75
N TRP A 162 -9.87 6.72 1.12
CA TRP A 162 -8.82 5.71 0.95
C TRP A 162 -8.51 4.91 2.22
N ASP A 163 -9.23 5.15 3.33
CA ASP A 163 -8.97 4.55 4.65
C ASP A 163 -8.94 3.03 4.64
N ASN A 164 -9.86 2.43 3.90
CA ASN A 164 -10.05 0.98 3.80
C ASN A 164 -9.30 0.34 2.62
N TYR A 165 -8.48 1.11 1.91
CA TYR A 165 -7.81 0.66 0.70
C TYR A 165 -6.31 0.84 0.76
N ASN A 166 -5.61 0.03 -0.02
CA ASN A 166 -4.18 0.17 -0.22
C ASN A 166 -3.88 1.50 -0.93
N ARG A 167 -2.88 2.21 -0.43
CA ARG A 167 -2.51 3.55 -0.89
C ARG A 167 -1.06 3.87 -0.57
N SER A 168 -0.45 4.77 -1.31
CA SER A 168 0.81 5.40 -0.91
C SER A 168 0.56 6.79 -0.33
N GLU A 169 1.37 7.14 0.67
CA GLU A 169 1.26 8.37 1.43
C GLU A 169 2.63 8.98 1.67
N ALA A 170 2.63 10.28 2.01
CA ALA A 170 3.79 11.00 2.46
C ALA A 170 3.42 11.91 3.64
N SER A 171 4.13 11.75 4.75
CA SER A 171 3.95 12.56 5.97
C SER A 171 5.27 13.17 6.45
N ILE A 172 5.15 14.04 7.44
CA ILE A 172 6.28 14.45 8.27
C ILE A 172 6.71 13.32 9.19
N ILE A 173 8.00 13.26 9.48
CA ILE A 173 8.56 12.39 10.51
C ILE A 173 8.45 13.09 11.85
N VAL A 174 7.96 12.39 12.87
CA VAL A 174 7.91 12.88 14.25
C VAL A 174 8.72 11.92 15.11
N PRO A 175 10.00 12.23 15.36
CA PRO A 175 10.86 11.41 16.20
C PRO A 175 10.29 11.33 17.62
N ALA A 176 10.29 10.14 18.22
CA ALA A 176 9.99 9.88 19.64
C ALA A 176 8.52 9.66 20.09
N GLN A 177 7.54 9.40 19.21
CA GLN A 177 6.26 8.80 19.66
C GLN A 177 6.30 7.26 19.73
N ILE A 178 7.37 6.71 20.30
CA ILE A 178 7.44 5.31 20.72
C ILE A 178 6.77 5.21 22.09
N ALA A 179 5.44 5.17 22.13
CA ALA A 179 4.75 4.65 23.30
C ALA A 179 4.81 3.13 23.26
N ALA A 180 5.69 2.57 24.09
CA ALA A 180 5.78 1.15 24.36
C ALA A 180 4.45 0.61 24.92
N ALA A 181 3.55 0.12 24.06
CA ALA A 181 2.49 -0.83 24.40
C ALA A 181 1.83 -1.38 23.13
N THR A 182 2.14 -2.64 22.79
CA THR A 182 1.32 -3.51 21.91
C THR A 182 1.28 -3.17 20.41
N GLY A 183 2.27 -3.67 19.65
CA GLY A 183 2.35 -3.56 18.19
C GLY A 183 3.12 -2.31 17.72
N PRO A 184 3.57 -2.22 16.44
CA PRO A 184 3.91 -0.93 15.88
C PRO A 184 2.72 -0.01 16.12
N ALA A 185 2.98 1.04 16.89
CA ALA A 185 2.16 2.23 16.91
C ALA A 185 2.35 2.95 15.56
N ALA A 186 1.88 2.31 14.51
CA ALA A 186 1.13 2.96 13.46
C ALA A 186 -0.21 3.43 14.05
N THR A 187 -0.19 4.19 15.15
CA THR A 187 -1.35 4.96 15.56
C THR A 187 -1.33 6.16 14.63
N PHE A 188 -1.88 5.98 13.43
CA PHE A 188 -2.16 7.07 12.51
C PHE A 188 -3.33 7.88 13.07
N GLY A 189 -2.99 8.66 14.10
CA GLY A 189 -3.81 9.66 14.74
C GLY A 189 -2.85 10.73 15.24
N ALA A 190 -3.06 11.96 14.79
CA ALA A 190 -2.41 13.18 15.26
C ALA A 190 -0.89 13.40 15.01
N SER A 191 -0.04 12.40 14.76
CA SER A 191 1.41 12.60 15.07
C SER A 191 2.48 12.15 14.06
N GLY A 192 2.21 11.98 12.75
CA GLY A 192 3.26 11.65 11.76
C GLY A 192 3.77 10.19 11.80
N VAL A 193 4.82 9.88 11.03
CA VAL A 193 5.27 8.48 10.78
C VAL A 193 6.76 8.29 11.08
N ASP A 194 7.12 7.18 11.72
CA ASP A 194 8.51 6.81 11.99
C ASP A 194 8.78 5.32 11.73
N PHE A 195 9.97 4.99 11.22
CA PHE A 195 10.40 3.64 10.90
C PHE A 195 11.78 3.36 11.51
N LEU A 196 11.90 2.28 12.28
CA LEU A 196 13.17 1.89 12.88
C LEU A 196 13.96 1.03 11.89
N LEU A 197 14.63 1.68 10.92
CA LEU A 197 15.36 0.99 9.84
C LEU A 197 16.66 0.30 10.29
N ASP A 198 17.27 0.79 11.36
CA ASP A 198 18.37 0.09 12.07
C ASP A 198 17.84 -0.73 13.26
N GLY A 199 16.53 -0.73 13.43
CA GLY A 199 15.81 -1.38 14.51
C GLY A 199 15.96 -0.71 15.87
N VAL A 200 16.60 0.44 16.01
CA VAL A 200 16.83 1.09 17.31
C VAL A 200 16.47 2.56 17.27
N ASN A 201 16.92 3.29 16.26
CA ASN A 201 16.73 4.72 16.13
C ASN A 201 15.60 5.02 15.14
N GLY A 202 14.83 6.07 15.45
CA GLY A 202 13.90 6.67 14.52
C GLY A 202 14.61 7.37 13.35
N LEU A 203 13.86 7.66 12.30
CA LEU A 203 14.35 8.38 11.14
C LEU A 203 14.77 9.81 11.50
N GLN A 204 15.87 10.27 10.90
CA GLN A 204 16.37 11.65 11.06
C GLN A 204 15.86 12.63 10.00
N ALA A 205 15.25 12.10 8.93
CA ALA A 205 14.69 12.89 7.83
C ALA A 205 13.46 13.70 8.29
N ALA A 206 13.07 14.71 7.50
CA ALA A 206 11.92 15.56 7.83
C ALA A 206 10.61 15.00 7.27
N ARG A 207 10.67 14.24 6.17
CA ARG A 207 9.50 13.60 5.54
C ARG A 207 9.76 12.15 5.20
N CYS A 208 8.70 11.34 5.25
CA CYS A 208 8.72 9.94 4.86
C CYS A 208 7.60 9.65 3.86
N ALA A 209 7.96 9.03 2.74
CA ALA A 209 7.01 8.39 1.84
C ALA A 209 6.91 6.90 2.18
N TYR A 210 5.70 6.36 2.17
CA TYR A 210 5.44 4.98 2.54
C TYR A 210 4.13 4.47 1.90
N VAL A 211 3.88 3.18 2.01
CA VAL A 211 2.67 2.52 1.50
C VAL A 211 1.89 1.92 2.66
N VAL A 212 0.58 2.10 2.65
CA VAL A 212 -0.38 1.44 3.53
C VAL A 212 -1.03 0.29 2.77
N LEU A 213 -0.97 -0.92 3.32
CA LEU A 213 -1.72 -2.08 2.85
C LEU A 213 -2.80 -2.41 3.87
N GLN A 214 -4.06 -2.28 3.47
CA GLN A 214 -5.22 -2.52 4.33
C GLN A 214 -5.73 -3.96 4.17
N GLY A 215 -6.26 -4.55 5.24
CA GLY A 215 -6.94 -5.85 5.17
C GLY A 215 -6.05 -7.03 4.75
N VAL A 216 -4.75 -6.99 5.05
CA VAL A 216 -3.83 -8.09 4.74
C VAL A 216 -4.01 -9.20 5.76
N SER A 217 -4.11 -10.47 5.33
CA SER A 217 -4.19 -11.58 6.29
C SER A 217 -2.90 -11.71 7.09
N ILE A 218 -2.99 -12.10 8.37
CA ILE A 218 -1.84 -12.17 9.28
C ILE A 218 -0.70 -13.04 8.69
N LYS A 219 -1.06 -14.21 8.14
CA LYS A 219 -0.09 -15.11 7.49
C LYS A 219 0.61 -14.46 6.30
N HIS A 220 -0.11 -13.65 5.52
CA HIS A 220 0.47 -12.94 4.38
C HIS A 220 1.36 -11.78 4.86
N ALA A 221 0.94 -11.03 5.89
CA ALA A 221 1.75 -9.99 6.50
C ALA A 221 3.09 -10.53 7.04
N GLN A 222 3.07 -11.66 7.74
CA GLN A 222 4.28 -12.36 8.21
C GLN A 222 5.18 -12.78 7.04
N ALA A 223 4.61 -13.33 5.97
CA ALA A 223 5.38 -13.74 4.80
C ALA A 223 6.03 -12.55 4.07
N LEU A 224 5.31 -11.42 3.97
CA LEU A 224 5.85 -10.17 3.42
C LEU A 224 6.95 -9.59 4.32
N SER A 225 6.76 -9.62 5.63
CA SER A 225 7.76 -9.17 6.60
C SER A 225 9.08 -9.93 6.46
N ARG A 226 9.04 -11.28 6.38
CA ARG A 226 10.24 -12.10 6.15
C ARG A 226 10.95 -11.78 4.85
N GLU A 227 10.20 -11.57 3.78
CA GLU A 227 10.76 -11.24 2.46
C GLU A 227 11.38 -9.83 2.43
N LEU A 228 10.77 -8.86 3.11
CA LEU A 228 11.13 -7.44 3.00
C LEU A 228 12.09 -6.94 4.08
N ASN A 229 12.04 -7.53 5.28
CA ASN A 229 12.89 -7.13 6.42
C ASN A 229 14.13 -7.99 6.61
N ALA A 230 14.20 -9.15 5.94
CA ALA A 230 15.30 -10.10 6.08
C ALA A 230 15.64 -10.37 7.57
N GLY A 231 16.86 -10.03 8.02
CA GLY A 231 17.32 -10.26 9.39
C GLY A 231 16.70 -9.37 10.47
N MET A 232 15.85 -8.41 10.11
CA MET A 232 15.11 -7.56 11.05
C MET A 232 13.69 -8.08 11.31
N ASP A 233 13.34 -9.26 10.81
CA ASP A 233 12.03 -9.87 11.03
C ASP A 233 11.90 -10.45 12.45
N ASP A 234 10.93 -9.95 13.20
CA ASP A 234 10.55 -10.45 14.54
C ASP A 234 9.20 -11.23 14.48
N SER A 235 8.64 -11.39 13.27
CA SER A 235 7.30 -11.95 13.01
C SER A 235 7.11 -13.41 13.43
N GLU A 236 8.21 -14.15 13.63
CA GLU A 236 8.21 -15.53 14.09
C GLU A 236 8.03 -15.67 15.60
N PHE A 237 8.39 -14.62 16.36
CA PHE A 237 8.37 -14.62 17.82
C PHE A 237 7.24 -13.76 18.38
N GLN A 238 6.66 -12.87 17.56
CA GLN A 238 5.63 -11.93 17.98
C GLN A 238 4.50 -11.82 16.95
N ALA A 239 3.31 -11.45 17.41
CA ALA A 239 2.13 -11.25 16.55
C ALA A 239 2.17 -9.93 15.77
N PHE A 240 3.30 -9.21 15.80
CA PHE A 240 3.49 -7.90 15.22
C PHE A 240 4.92 -7.74 14.69
N GLN A 241 5.13 -6.73 13.86
CA GLN A 241 6.46 -6.33 13.38
C GLN A 241 6.64 -4.83 13.58
N SER A 242 7.59 -4.43 14.42
CA SER A 242 7.81 -3.01 14.79
C SER A 242 9.10 -2.41 14.23
N ARG A 243 9.92 -3.20 13.54
CA ARG A 243 11.25 -2.80 13.07
C ARG A 243 11.41 -3.07 11.57
N GLY A 244 12.38 -2.40 10.95
CA GLY A 244 12.69 -2.58 9.54
C GLY A 244 11.77 -1.79 8.61
N ARG A 245 11.78 -2.19 7.34
CA ARG A 245 11.10 -1.48 6.24
C ARG A 245 9.61 -1.79 6.16
N PHE A 246 9.19 -2.97 6.60
CA PHE A 246 7.81 -3.42 6.58
C PHE A 246 7.34 -3.64 8.01
N VAL A 247 6.28 -2.96 8.45
CA VAL A 247 5.79 -3.03 9.82
C VAL A 247 4.28 -3.26 9.84
N TYR A 248 3.76 -3.98 10.82
CA TYR A 248 2.32 -4.21 10.97
C TYR A 248 1.93 -4.47 12.42
N ALA A 249 0.77 -3.92 12.81
CA ALA A 249 0.24 -4.00 14.17
C ALA A 249 -0.21 -5.42 14.52
N ALA A 250 -0.20 -5.74 15.82
CA ALA A 250 -0.88 -6.95 16.28
C ALA A 250 -2.37 -6.85 15.89
N PRO A 251 -2.99 -7.94 15.42
CA PRO A 251 -4.41 -7.92 15.10
C PRO A 251 -5.22 -7.57 16.35
N ALA A 252 -6.23 -6.72 16.18
CA ALA A 252 -7.23 -6.51 17.24
C ALA A 252 -7.88 -7.84 17.62
N ALA A 253 -8.38 -7.96 18.85
CA ALA A 253 -8.99 -9.20 19.31
C ALA A 253 -10.12 -9.65 18.36
N GLY A 254 -9.97 -10.86 17.80
CA GLY A 254 -10.93 -11.43 16.83
C GLY A 254 -10.74 -10.99 15.37
N ALA A 255 -9.78 -10.12 15.06
CA ALA A 255 -9.47 -9.72 13.69
C ALA A 255 -8.61 -10.78 12.97
N THR A 256 -8.95 -11.06 11.71
CA THR A 256 -8.21 -11.98 10.83
C THR A 256 -7.22 -11.27 9.90
N THR A 257 -7.27 -9.95 9.88
CA THR A 257 -6.48 -9.09 8.99
C THR A 257 -5.82 -7.97 9.78
N VAL A 258 -4.72 -7.47 9.25
CA VAL A 258 -3.91 -6.39 9.81
C VAL A 258 -3.67 -5.32 8.74
N THR A 259 -3.41 -4.10 9.20
CA THR A 259 -2.89 -3.02 8.36
C THR A 259 -1.37 -3.07 8.42
N CYS A 260 -0.75 -3.03 7.25
CA CYS A 260 0.70 -3.06 7.10
C CYS A 260 1.20 -1.75 6.49
N TYR A 261 2.44 -1.40 6.81
CA TYR A 261 3.11 -0.20 6.35
C TYR A 261 4.46 -0.57 5.76
N TYR A 262 4.80 0.03 4.63
CA TYR A 262 6.06 -0.19 3.94
C TYR A 262 6.77 1.12 3.65
N TYR A 263 7.98 1.26 4.19
CA TYR A 263 8.88 2.37 3.96
C TYR A 263 9.37 2.41 2.50
N LEU A 264 9.11 3.53 1.81
CA LEU A 264 9.65 3.81 0.49
C LEU A 264 10.98 4.56 0.60
N ALA A 265 10.93 5.77 1.14
CA ALA A 265 12.09 6.66 1.26
C ALA A 265 11.80 7.81 2.23
N SER A 266 12.86 8.43 2.73
CA SER A 266 12.79 9.61 3.58
C SER A 266 13.71 10.72 3.08
N PHE A 267 13.33 11.96 3.36
CA PHE A 267 13.86 13.18 2.76
C PHE A 267 13.99 14.31 3.79
#